data_AF-X6E181-F1
#
_entry.id   AF-X6E181-F1
#
_cell.length_a   1.000
_cell.length_b   1.000
_cell.length_c   1.000
_cell.angle_alpha   90.00
_cell.angle_beta   90.00
_cell.angle_gamma   90.00
#
_symmetry.space_group_name_H-M   'P 1'
#
loop_
_entity.id
_entity.type
_entity.pdbx_description
1 polymer ?
#
loop_
_entity_poly.entity_id
_entity_poly.type
_entity_poly.pdbx_seq_one_letter_code
_entity_poly.pdbx_strand_id
1 'polypeptide(L)'
;MGVGPDIVTGHDFRSYSMAIATALVSGLITASARVKDIGLALPPTAYFARFALNFQSVAMVTASHNENGWTAVKMGAQRPLTFGRRR
;
A
#
# COMPACT_ATOMS: atom_id res chain seq x y z
N MET A 1 11.62 10.98 -8.04
CA MET A 1 10.39 10.55 -8.74
C MET A 1 9.35 11.65 -8.46
N GLY A 2 9.09 12.55 -9.41
CA GLY A 2 8.17 13.69 -9.23
C GLY A 2 6.69 13.29 -9.18
N VAL A 3 6.41 12.13 -8.57
CA VAL A 3 5.07 11.55 -8.44
C VAL A 3 4.53 12.12 -7.14
N GLY A 4 3.46 12.92 -7.20
CA GLY A 4 2.92 13.69 -6.07
C GLY A 4 2.68 12.87 -4.79
N PRO A 5 2.41 13.53 -3.66
CA PRO A 5 2.45 12.90 -2.33
C PRO A 5 1.26 11.97 -2.03
N ASP A 6 0.36 11.73 -3.00
CA ASP A 6 -0.85 10.92 -2.83
C ASP A 6 -0.54 9.42 -2.85
N ILE A 7 -0.97 8.70 -1.81
CA ILE A 7 -0.76 7.26 -1.68
C ILE A 7 -1.99 6.54 -1.14
N VAL A 8 -2.39 5.47 -1.81
CA VAL A 8 -3.40 4.54 -1.31
C VAL A 8 -2.74 3.53 -0.38
N THR A 9 -3.35 3.28 0.77
CA THR A 9 -2.90 2.25 1.71
C THR A 9 -4.01 1.27 2.03
N GLY A 10 -3.65 0.06 2.47
CA GLY A 10 -4.58 -0.96 2.89
C GLY A 10 -3.85 -2.18 3.44
N HIS A 11 -4.60 -3.17 3.91
CA HIS A 11 -4.01 -4.36 4.52
C HIS A 11 -4.86 -5.61 4.30
N ASP A 12 -4.25 -6.79 4.49
CA ASP A 12 -4.97 -8.07 4.49
C ASP A 12 -5.50 -8.46 5.88
N PHE A 13 -6.15 -9.63 5.97
CA PHE A 13 -6.90 -10.05 7.15
C PHE A 13 -6.05 -10.54 8.33
N ARG A 14 -4.72 -10.68 8.20
CA ARG A 14 -3.88 -11.24 9.27
C ARG A 14 -4.02 -10.37 10.53
N SER A 15 -4.08 -11.01 11.69
CA SER A 15 -4.36 -10.31 12.98
C SER A 15 -3.37 -9.18 13.27
N TYR A 16 -2.11 -9.33 12.85
CA TYR A 16 -1.06 -8.33 13.03
C TYR A 16 -0.99 -7.28 11.91
N SER A 17 -1.69 -7.47 10.79
CA SER A 17 -1.62 -6.56 9.63
C SER A 17 -2.16 -5.17 9.94
N MET A 18 -3.21 -5.07 10.77
CA MET A 18 -3.80 -3.78 11.18
C MET A 18 -2.78 -2.91 11.92
N ALA A 19 -2.08 -3.45 12.92
CA ALA A 19 -1.10 -2.69 13.69
C ALA A 19 0.05 -2.18 12.80
N ILE A 20 0.51 -3.01 11.86
CA ILE A 20 1.56 -2.64 10.89
C ILE A 20 1.04 -1.59 9.92
N ALA A 21 -0.21 -1.70 9.46
CA ALA A 21 -0.82 -0.73 8.57
C ALA A 21 -0.96 0.63 9.25
N THR A 22 -1.38 0.67 10.52
CA THR A 22 -1.43 1.92 11.30
C THR A 22 -0.04 2.55 11.44
N ALA A 23 0.99 1.76 11.74
CA ALA A 23 2.37 2.27 11.81
C ALA A 23 2.87 2.81 10.45
N LEU A 24 2.56 2.11 9.35
CA LEU A 24 2.88 2.55 7.99
C LEU A 24 2.18 3.87 7.65
N VAL A 25 0.88 3.98 7.90
CA VAL A 25 0.09 5.20 7.67
C VAL A 25 0.65 6.36 8.49
N SER A 26 0.95 6.14 9.77
CA SER A 26 1.56 7.16 10.63
C SER A 26 2.89 7.65 10.07
N GLY A 27 3.78 6.76 9.63
CA GLY A 27 5.06 7.13 9.03
C GLY A 27 4.89 7.92 7.73
N LEU A 28 3.96 7.53 6.87
CA LEU A 28 3.65 8.23 5.62
C LEU A 28 3.12 9.65 5.87
N ILE A 29 2.21 9.82 6.84
CA ILE A 29 1.70 11.14 7.22
C ILE A 29 2.82 12.02 7.77
N THR A 30 3.68 11.50 8.64
CA THR A 30 4.86 12.23 9.15
C THR A 30 5.80 12.63 8.01
N ALA A 31 5.92 11.82 6.96
CA ALA A 31 6.65 12.13 5.73
C ALA A 31 5.89 13.08 4.78
N SER A 32 4.80 13.71 5.23
CA SER A 32 3.95 14.63 4.46
C SER A 32 3.23 14.00 3.25
N ALA A 33 3.03 12.68 3.25
CA ALA A 33 2.20 12.02 2.26
C ALA A 33 0.71 12.26 2.54
N ARG A 34 -0.10 12.37 1.47
CA ARG A 34 -1.56 12.41 1.56
C ARG A 34 -2.09 10.99 1.42
N VAL A 35 -2.41 10.40 2.57
CA VAL A 35 -2.76 8.98 2.66
C VAL A 35 -4.27 8.79 2.51
N LYS A 36 -4.68 7.90 1.61
CA LYS A 36 -6.04 7.34 1.57
C LYS A 36 -5.97 5.87 1.97
N ASP A 37 -6.36 5.59 3.20
CA ASP A 37 -6.49 4.22 3.69
C ASP A 37 -7.85 3.64 3.24
N ILE A 38 -7.80 2.48 2.57
CA ILE A 38 -8.99 1.71 2.14
C ILE A 38 -9.29 0.55 3.08
N GLY A 39 -8.50 0.37 4.14
CA GLY A 39 -8.69 -0.65 5.17
C GLY A 39 -8.40 -2.06 4.70
N LEU A 40 -9.23 -3.01 5.17
CA LEU A 40 -9.17 -4.41 4.79
C LEU A 40 -9.51 -4.56 3.30
N ALA A 41 -8.53 -4.99 2.52
CA ALA A 41 -8.66 -5.11 1.07
C ALA A 41 -7.82 -6.26 0.52
N LEU A 42 -8.14 -6.69 -0.70
CA LEU A 42 -7.27 -7.58 -1.46
C LEU A 42 -6.23 -6.76 -2.25
N PRO A 43 -5.05 -7.31 -2.59
CA PRO A 43 -4.07 -6.60 -3.39
C PRO A 43 -4.60 -6.02 -4.70
N PRO A 44 -5.42 -6.74 -5.50
CA PRO A 44 -6.03 -6.16 -6.70
C PRO A 44 -6.93 -4.95 -6.40
N THR A 45 -7.64 -4.94 -5.27
CA THR A 45 -8.47 -3.82 -4.84
C THR A 45 -7.62 -2.58 -4.55
N ALA A 46 -6.48 -2.73 -3.87
CA ALA A 46 -5.56 -1.62 -3.61
C ALA A 46 -4.96 -1.06 -4.92
N TYR A 47 -4.58 -1.92 -5.87
CA TYR A 47 -4.12 -1.49 -7.19
C TYR A 47 -5.22 -0.82 -8.03
N PHE A 48 -6.47 -1.26 -7.90
CA PHE A 48 -7.62 -0.66 -8.58
C PHE A 48 -7.98 0.71 -7.96
N ALA A 49 -8.00 0.80 -6.63
CA ALA A 49 -8.37 2.00 -5.90
C ALA A 49 -7.54 3.22 -6.30
N ARG A 50 -6.25 3.05 -6.61
CA ARG A 50 -5.42 4.16 -7.09
C ARG A 50 -5.87 4.72 -8.44
N PHE A 51 -6.51 3.93 -9.31
CA PHE A 51 -7.16 4.44 -10.53
C PHE A 51 -8.45 5.18 -10.18
N ALA A 52 -9.32 4.54 -9.39
CA ALA A 52 -10.61 5.10 -9.00
C ALA A 52 -10.49 6.43 -8.24
N LEU A 53 -9.46 6.57 -7.39
CA LEU A 53 -9.20 7.75 -6.58
C LEU A 53 -8.25 8.76 -7.25
N ASN A 54 -7.75 8.42 -8.43
CA ASN A 54 -6.71 9.16 -9.14
C ASN A 54 -5.39 9.37 -8.35
N PHE A 55 -4.97 8.37 -7.55
CA PHE A 55 -3.69 8.38 -6.80
C PHE A 55 -2.61 7.61 -7.55
N GLN A 56 -1.37 8.09 -7.53
CA GLN A 56 -0.29 7.46 -8.30
C GLN A 56 0.36 6.29 -7.56
N SER A 57 0.45 6.42 -6.23
CA SER A 57 1.16 5.48 -5.37
C SER A 57 0.22 4.57 -4.61
N VAL A 58 0.70 3.37 -4.28
CA VAL A 58 0.03 2.39 -3.42
C VAL A 58 1.06 1.73 -2.50
N ALA A 59 0.69 1.49 -1.24
CA ALA A 59 1.43 0.67 -0.30
C ALA A 59 0.48 -0.20 0.52
N MET A 60 0.56 -1.52 0.38
CA MET A 60 -0.33 -2.46 1.05
C MET A 60 0.44 -3.43 1.94
N VAL A 61 0.00 -3.57 3.19
CA VAL A 61 0.53 -4.58 4.11
C VAL A 61 -0.04 -5.95 3.73
N THR A 62 0.81 -6.83 3.21
CA THR A 62 0.45 -8.20 2.90
C THR A 62 1.66 -9.10 2.70
N ALA A 63 1.51 -10.38 3.02
CA ALA A 63 2.51 -11.41 2.73
C ALA A 63 2.10 -12.35 1.59
N SER A 64 1.12 -11.96 0.75
CA SER A 64 0.65 -12.78 -0.37
C SER A 64 0.26 -14.21 0.09
N HIS A 65 1.03 -15.22 -0.31
CA HIS A 65 0.80 -16.64 -0.01
C HIS A 65 1.64 -17.15 1.17
N ASN A 66 2.50 -16.32 1.77
CA ASN A 66 3.31 -16.73 2.91
C ASN A 66 2.42 -17.02 4.13
N GLU A 67 2.87 -17.94 4.97
CA GLU A 67 2.17 -18.32 6.19
C GLU A 67 2.05 -17.17 7.21
N ASN A 68 1.18 -17.33 8.20
CA ASN A 68 1.09 -16.42 9.34
C ASN A 68 2.44 -16.38 10.09
N GLY A 69 2.88 -15.18 10.46
CA GLY A 69 4.22 -14.91 10.97
C GLY A 69 5.06 -14.08 9.99
N TRP A 70 4.71 -14.07 8.71
CA TRP A 70 5.32 -13.20 7.70
C TRP A 70 4.49 -11.95 7.42
N THR A 71 5.17 -10.84 7.19
CA THR A 71 4.55 -9.57 6.76
C THR A 71 5.47 -8.83 5.80
N ALA A 72 4.90 -8.07 4.87
CA ALA A 72 5.62 -7.22 3.95
C ALA A 72 4.74 -6.05 3.50
N VAL A 73 5.35 -5.07 2.82
CA VAL A 73 4.64 -3.97 2.19
C VAL A 73 4.81 -4.08 0.67
N LYS A 74 3.73 -4.35 -0.06
CA LYS A 74 3.71 -4.27 -1.53
C LYS A 74 3.52 -2.82 -1.95
N MET A 75 4.47 -2.27 -2.69
CA MET A 75 4.48 -0.85 -3.06
C MET A 75 4.55 -0.65 -4.58
N GLY A 76 3.99 0.46 -5.06
CA GLY A 76 4.18 0.92 -6.45
C GLY A 76 3.90 2.41 -6.58
N ALA A 77 4.64 3.11 -7.44
CA ALA A 77 4.49 4.54 -7.71
C ALA A 77 4.24 4.87 -9.20
N GLN A 78 4.04 3.85 -10.04
CA GLN A 78 3.68 4.00 -11.45
C GLN A 78 2.53 3.07 -11.78
N ARG A 79 1.58 3.52 -12.59
CA ARG A 79 0.45 2.70 -13.00
C ARG A 79 0.78 1.77 -14.18
N PRO A 80 0.44 0.45 -14.18
CA PRO A 80 -0.11 -0.45 -13.13
C PRO A 80 0.90 -1.18 -12.25
N LEU A 81 2.15 -0.74 -12.25
CA LEU A 81 3.29 -1.54 -11.81
C LEU A 81 3.49 -1.50 -10.29
N THR A 82 3.84 -2.65 -9.72
CA THR A 82 4.58 -2.76 -8.47
C THR A 82 6.02 -2.28 -8.71
N PHE A 83 6.69 -1.74 -7.68
CA PHE A 83 8.13 -1.52 -7.78
C PHE A 83 8.85 -2.83 -8.12
N GLY A 84 9.71 -2.77 -9.13
CA GLY A 84 10.52 -3.89 -9.60
C GLY A 84 11.78 -3.35 -10.27
N ARG A 85 12.69 -4.25 -10.66
CA ARG A 85 13.87 -3.85 -11.43
C ARG A 85 13.43 -3.14 -12.71
N ARG A 86 13.91 -1.91 -12.92
CA ARG A 86 13.86 -1.27 -14.24
C ARG A 86 14.63 -2.18 -15.20
N ARG A 87 13.94 -2.71 -16.21
CA ARG A 87 14.58 -3.17 -17.44
C ARG A 87 14.82 -1.96 -18.33
#